data_AF-A0A0B2W665-F1
#
_entry.id   AF-A0A0B2W665-F1
#
_cell.length_a   1.000
_cell.length_b   1.000
_cell.length_c   1.000
_cell.angle_alpha   90.00
_cell.angle_beta   90.00
_cell.angle_gamma   90.00
#
_symmetry.space_group_name_H-M   'P 1'
#
loop_
_entity.id
_entity.type
_entity.pdbx_description
1 polymer ?
#
loop_
_entity_poly.entity_id
_entity_poly.type
_entity_poly.pdbx_seq_one_letter_code
_entity_poly.pdbx_strand_id
1 'polypeptide(L)' 'MLQPPWVELDDERENVQKKTFTKWVNSHLVRVNCKIHDLYMDMRDGKMLIRLLEVLSGERLVRFSFSFISFHEASIPF' A
#
# COMPACT_ATOMS: atom_id res chain seq x y z
N MET A 1 -13.02 -26.48 23.77
CA MET A 1 -13.92 -25.30 23.76
C MET A 1 -14.23 -25.02 22.30
N LEU A 2 -15.49 -25.13 21.87
CA LEU A 2 -15.87 -24.82 20.48
C LEU A 2 -15.85 -23.29 20.32
N GLN A 3 -15.22 -22.79 19.26
CA GLN A 3 -15.19 -21.36 19.01
C GLN A 3 -16.60 -20.84 18.69
N PRO A 4 -16.96 -19.62 19.13
CA PRO A 4 -18.26 -19.06 18.84
C PRO A 4 -18.42 -18.80 17.32
N PRO A 5 -19.62 -19.02 16.76
CA PRO A 5 -19.87 -18.97 15.31
C PRO A 5 -19.58 -17.61 14.66
N TRP A 6 -19.53 -16.53 15.46
CA TRP A 6 -19.18 -15.19 14.99
C TRP A 6 -17.70 -15.08 14.56
N VAL A 7 -16.81 -15.91 15.10
CA VAL A 7 -15.38 -15.91 14.72
C VAL A 7 -15.22 -16.34 13.26
N GLU A 8 -15.97 -17.36 12.84
CA GLU A 8 -15.93 -17.88 11.47
C GLU A 8 -16.50 -16.86 10.47
N LEU A 9 -17.53 -16.11 10.86
CA LEU A 9 -18.09 -15.02 10.05
C LEU A 9 -17.11 -13.84 9.91
N ASP A 10 -16.39 -13.48 10.96
CA ASP A 10 -15.38 -12.42 10.89
C ASP A 10 -14.16 -12.84 10.06
N ASP A 11 -13.70 -14.09 10.21
CA ASP A 11 -12.62 -14.65 9.38
C ASP A 11 -13.00 -14.71 7.90
N GLU A 12 -14.25 -15.07 7.58
CA GLU A 12 -14.74 -15.09 6.21
C GLU A 12 -14.80 -13.67 5.61
N ARG A 13 -15.31 -12.71 6.39
CA ARG A 13 -15.36 -11.30 5.98
C ARG A 13 -13.96 -10.72 5.77
N GLU A 14 -13.01 -11.00 6.66
CA GLU A 14 -11.63 -10.56 6.51
C GLU A 14 -11.00 -11.15 5.24
N ASN A 15 -11.21 -12.44 4.99
CA ASN A 15 -10.70 -13.10 3.79
C ASN A 15 -11.28 -12.53 2.50
N VAL A 16 -12.58 -12.22 2.47
CA VAL A 16 -13.24 -11.57 1.33
C VAL A 16 -12.68 -10.17 1.10
N GLN A 17 -12.50 -9.39 2.17
CA GLN A 17 -11.90 -8.05 2.08
C GLN A 17 -10.47 -8.11 1.55
N LYS A 18 -9.63 -9.00 2.11
CA LYS A 18 -8.24 -9.19 1.67
C LYS A 18 -8.18 -9.57 0.20
N LYS A 19 -8.99 -10.53 -0.25
CA LYS A 19 -9.04 -10.96 -1.66
C LYS A 19 -9.51 -9.84 -2.59
N THR A 20 -10.54 -9.11 -2.18
CA THR A 20 -11.09 -8.02 -2.98
C THR A 20 -10.06 -6.90 -3.15
N PHE A 21 -9.43 -6.49 -2.06
CA PHE A 21 -8.41 -5.45 -2.11
C PHE A 21 -7.18 -5.91 -2.89
N THR A 22 -6.73 -7.16 -2.72
CA THR A 22 -5.60 -7.71 -3.50
C THR A 22 -5.89 -7.70 -5.00
N LYS A 23 -7.10 -8.07 -5.42
CA LYS A 23 -7.52 -8.00 -6.84
C LYS A 23 -7.54 -6.56 -7.35
N TRP A 24 -8.09 -5.64 -6.55
CA TRP A 24 -8.14 -4.23 -6.90
C TRP A 24 -6.75 -3.61 -7.03
N VAL A 25 -5.80 -3.90 -6.12
CA VAL A 25 -4.42 -3.43 -6.24
C VAL A 25 -3.78 -4.00 -7.52
N ASN A 26 -3.96 -5.30 -7.79
CA ASN A 26 -3.40 -5.93 -8.98
C ASN A 26 -3.98 -5.39 -10.30
N SER A 27 -5.25 -4.96 -10.34
CA SER A 27 -5.82 -4.34 -11.54
C SER A 27 -5.18 -2.99 -11.87
N HIS A 28 -4.56 -2.33 -10.89
CA HIS A 28 -3.82 -1.09 -11.09
C HIS A 28 -2.35 -1.39 -11.40
N LEU A 29 -1.69 -2.23 -10.60
CA LEU A 29 -0.26 -2.52 -10.74
C LEU A 29 0.09 -3.24 -12.06
N VAL A 30 -0.85 -3.93 -12.69
CA VAL A 30 -0.64 -4.53 -14.03
C VAL A 30 -0.26 -3.49 -15.09
N ARG A 31 -0.70 -2.23 -14.94
CA ARG A 31 -0.37 -1.12 -15.85
C ARG A 31 1.13 -0.78 -15.84
N VAL A 32 1.84 -1.15 -14.78
CA VAL A 32 3.29 -0.96 -14.61
C VAL A 32 4.03 -2.29 -14.47
N ASN A 33 3.42 -3.38 -14.97
CA ASN A 33 3.96 -4.73 -14.96
C ASN A 33 4.38 -5.23 -13.55
N CYS A 34 3.64 -4.80 -12.53
CA CYS A 34 3.84 -5.19 -11.14
C CYS A 34 2.62 -6.00 -10.64
N LYS A 35 2.83 -6.86 -9.64
CA LYS A 35 1.77 -7.67 -9.03
C LYS A 35 2.13 -8.02 -7.58
N ILE A 36 1.14 -8.03 -6.70
CA ILE A 36 1.25 -8.51 -5.33
C ILE A 36 0.57 -9.88 -5.18
N HIS A 37 1.15 -10.73 -4.33
CA HIS A 37 0.69 -12.08 -4.00
C HIS A 37 0.18 -12.16 -2.56
N ASP A 38 0.87 -11.54 -1.61
CA ASP A 38 0.37 -11.36 -0.24
C ASP A 38 0.28 -9.88 0.10
N LEU A 39 -0.95 -9.43 0.35
CA LEU A 39 -1.23 -8.03 0.63
C LEU A 39 -0.42 -7.47 1.80
N TYR A 40 -0.27 -8.22 2.89
CA TYR A 40 0.38 -7.73 4.10
C TYR A 40 1.89 -7.73 3.96
N MET A 41 2.46 -8.75 3.31
CA MET A 41 3.91 -8.83 3.11
C MET A 41 4.37 -7.85 2.03
N ASP A 42 3.69 -7.80 0.88
CA ASP A 42 4.14 -7.04 -0.29
C ASP A 42 3.92 -5.53 -0.15
N MET A 43 2.96 -5.11 0.69
CA MET A 43 2.71 -3.69 0.97
C MET A 43 3.48 -3.17 2.18
N ARG A 44 4.14 -4.05 2.96
CA ARG A 44 4.77 -3.72 4.25
C ARG A 44 5.88 -2.68 4.14
N ASP A 45 6.72 -2.80 3.13
CA ASP A 45 7.87 -1.93 2.93
C ASP A 45 7.50 -0.59 2.26
N GLY A 46 6.23 -0.41 1.93
CA GLY A 46 5.68 0.79 1.30
C GLY A 46 6.02 0.96 -0.19
N LYS A 47 6.88 0.13 -0.79
CA LYS A 47 7.28 0.30 -2.20
C LYS A 47 6.10 0.05 -3.14
N MET A 48 5.37 -1.04 -2.94
CA MET A 48 4.18 -1.34 -3.74
C MET A 48 3.06 -0.33 -3.51
N LEU A 49 2.94 0.22 -2.29
CA LEU A 49 2.02 1.29 -1.99
C LEU A 49 2.35 2.57 -2.77
N ILE A 50 3.62 2.96 -2.83
CA ILE A 50 4.06 4.11 -3.63
C ILE A 50 3.75 3.88 -5.11
N ARG A 51 4.05 2.70 -5.66
CA ARG A 51 3.72 2.36 -7.06
C ARG A 51 2.23 2.44 -7.34
N LEU A 52 1.40 1.95 -6.42
CA LEU A 52 -0.05 2.03 -6.53
C LEU A 52 -0.51 3.50 -6.56
N LEU A 53 0.02 4.35 -5.68
CA LEU A 53 -0.29 5.78 -5.65
C LEU A 53 0.16 6.50 -6.93
N GLU A 54 1.32 6.16 -7.49
CA GLU A 54 1.77 6.68 -8.78
C GLU A 54 0.79 6.32 -9.91
N VAL A 55 0.32 5.08 -9.95
CA VAL A 55 -0.64 4.62 -10.97
C VAL A 55 -2.01 5.27 -10.81
N LEU A 56 -2.45 5.51 -9.58
CA LEU A 56 -3.73 6.14 -9.27
C LEU A 56 -3.71 7.66 -9.55
N SER A 57 -2.63 8.34 -9.18
CA SER A 57 -2.47 9.78 -9.42
C SER A 57 -2.10 10.11 -10.87
N GLY A 58 -1.49 9.16 -11.59
CA GLY A 58 -0.92 9.41 -12.91
C GLY A 58 0.40 10.19 -12.87
N GLU A 59 0.93 10.47 -11.69
CA GLU A 59 2.17 11.20 -11.47
C GLU A 59 3.27 10.28 -10.92
N ARG A 60 4.53 10.61 -11.19
CA ARG A 60 5.64 9.92 -10.53
C ARG A 60 5.91 10.55 -9.17
N LEU A 61 5.84 9.73 -8.14
CA LEU A 61 6.16 10.10 -6.76
C LEU A 61 7.67 9.96 -6.56
N VAL A 62 8.43 10.81 -7.25
CA VAL A 62 9.88 10.83 -7.13
C VAL A 62 10.27 11.45 -5.78
N ARG A 63 10.55 10.59 -4.79
CA ARG A 63 11.28 10.86 -3.55
C ARG A 63 10.85 12.11 -2.76
N PHE A 64 9.83 11.94 -1.91
CA PHE A 64 9.62 12.79 -0.72
C PHE A 64 10.70 12.59 0.37
N SER A 65 11.85 11.96 0.07
CA SER A 65 12.86 11.55 1.06
C SER A 65 14.12 12.42 1.12
N PHE A 66 14.33 13.40 0.22
CA PHE A 66 15.58 14.19 0.27
C PHE A 66 15.39 15.71 0.18
N SER A 67 14.38 16.23 -0.52
CA SER A 67 14.16 17.69 -0.56
C SER A 67 13.53 18.20 0.74
N PHE A 68 12.49 17.56 1.27
CA PHE A 68 11.78 18.05 2.46
C PHE A 68 12.61 18.05 3.76
N ILE A 69 13.58 17.14 3.90
CA ILE A 69 14.47 17.11 5.08
C ILE A 69 15.59 18.15 4.93
N SER A 70 16.01 18.46 3.70
CA SER A 70 17.08 19.45 3.45
C SER A 70 16.59 20.90 3.52
N PHE A 71 15.29 21.17 3.37
CA PHE A 71 14.75 22.53 3.44
C PHE A 71 14.50 23.05 4.86
N HIS A 72 14.49 22.19 5.89
CA HIS A 72 14.32 22.63 7.27
C HIS A 72 15.64 23.12 7.93
N GLU A 73 16.79 22.94 7.27
CA GLU A 73 18.10 23.36 7.80
C GLU A 73 18.75 24.51 7.02
N ALA A 74 18.09 25.06 5.99
CA ALA A 74 18.68 26.04 5.07
C ALA A 74 18.16 27.49 5.23
N SER A 75 17.42 27.83 6.29
CA SER A 75 16.85 29.18 6.47
C SER A 75 17.01 29.78 7.87
N ILE A 76 18.20 29.65 8.49
CA ILE A 76 18.63 30.64 9.48
C ILE A 76 19.99 31.22 9.03
N PRO A 77 19.98 32.29 8.21
CA PRO A 77 21.13 33.17 8.12
C PRO A 77 21.09 34.14 9.31
N PHE A 78 22.13 34.07 10.15
CA PHE A 78 22.55 35.00 11.23
C PHE A 78 21.48 35.53 12.20
#